data_AF-A0A9D7BL05-F1
#
_entry.id   AF-A0A9D7BL05-F1
#
_cell.length_a   1.000
_cell.length_b   1.000
_cell.length_c   1.000
_cell.angle_alpha   90.00
_cell.angle_beta   90.00
_cell.angle_gamma   90.00
#
_symmetry.space_group_name_H-M   'P 1'
#
loop_
_entity.id
_entity.type
_entity.pdbx_description
1 polymer ?
#
loop_
_entity_poly.entity_id
_entity_poly.type
_entity_poly.pdbx_seq_one_letter_code
_entity_poly.pdbx_strand_id
1 'polypeptide(L)'
;MYKVFISILTLLSFTSNAQIKGDYVWIGGVQTNPDGGQKGHTMDFLRNKGEPAYVNIPKGFTGNNASICDENGYLMFYFNGCAVMNRYHHIMPNGDSINAGSWFDLYWKDCKYGYPGSQNCLILKDQSNEYGYYIIYSQVIYFPQLQIQ
;
A
#
# COMPACT_ATOMS: atom_id res chain seq x y z
N MET A 1 44.66 -2.50 24.60
CA MET A 1 43.29 -2.87 25.04
C MET A 1 42.22 -2.06 24.32
N TYR A 2 42.26 -0.72 24.32
CA TYR A 2 41.23 0.11 23.64
C TYR A 2 41.09 -0.15 22.12
N LYS A 3 42.18 -0.45 21.39
CA LYS A 3 42.14 -0.78 19.95
C LYS A 3 41.35 -2.07 19.65
N VAL A 4 41.48 -3.08 20.50
CA VAL A 4 40.72 -4.34 20.39
C VAL A 4 39.25 -4.08 20.68
N PHE A 5 38.97 -3.25 21.67
CA PHE A 5 37.61 -2.86 22.05
C PHE A 5 36.88 -2.11 20.91
N ILE A 6 37.54 -1.15 20.24
CA ILE A 6 36.98 -0.42 19.09
C ILE A 6 36.68 -1.39 17.93
N SER A 7 37.58 -2.33 17.64
CA SER A 7 37.40 -3.30 16.55
C SER A 7 36.21 -4.24 16.80
N ILE A 8 35.97 -4.63 18.06
CA ILE A 8 34.81 -5.43 18.46
C ILE A 8 33.52 -4.61 18.28
N LEU A 9 33.52 -3.33 18.66
CA LEU A 9 32.37 -2.45 18.52
C LEU A 9 31.96 -2.25 17.05
N THR A 10 32.94 -2.13 16.14
CA THR A 10 32.67 -1.99 14.70
C THR A 10 32.14 -3.27 14.06
N LEU A 11 32.54 -4.45 14.55
CA LEU A 11 32.07 -5.74 14.01
C LEU A 11 30.61 -6.05 14.37
N LEU A 12 30.15 -5.59 15.54
CA LEU A 12 28.76 -5.75 15.98
C LEU A 12 27.77 -5.01 15.07
N SER A 13 28.14 -3.84 14.54
CA SER A 13 27.30 -3.04 13.64
C SER A 13 26.97 -3.73 12.31
N PHE A 14 27.82 -4.66 11.83
CA PHE A 14 27.58 -5.38 10.57
C PHE A 14 26.54 -6.49 10.68
N THR A 15 26.17 -6.90 11.90
CA THR A 15 25.19 -7.98 12.14
C THR A 15 23.78 -7.48 12.46
N SER A 16 23.58 -6.16 12.44
CA SER A 16 22.29 -5.53 12.71
C SER A 16 21.32 -5.73 11.55
N ASN A 17 20.26 -6.51 11.77
CA ASN A 17 19.10 -6.57 10.87
C ASN A 17 18.16 -5.39 11.20
N ALA A 18 18.55 -4.18 10.83
CA ALA A 18 17.76 -2.96 11.11
C ALA A 18 16.66 -2.69 10.06
N GLN A 19 16.62 -3.42 8.95
CA GLN A 19 15.62 -3.19 7.90
C GLN A 19 14.34 -3.96 8.20
N ILE A 20 13.31 -3.23 8.60
CA ILE A 20 11.94 -3.75 8.67
C ILE A 20 11.52 -4.15 7.26
N LYS A 21 11.10 -5.41 7.08
CA LYS A 21 10.73 -5.94 5.75
C LYS A 21 9.31 -5.65 5.31
N GLY A 22 8.55 -4.91 6.12
CA GLY A 22 7.15 -4.58 5.89
C GLY A 22 6.85 -3.80 4.62
N ASP A 23 7.85 -3.20 3.97
CA ASP A 23 7.70 -2.40 2.74
C ASP A 23 8.61 -2.89 1.59
N TYR A 24 8.85 -4.20 1.50
CA TYR A 24 9.72 -4.78 0.46
C TYR A 24 9.06 -4.92 -0.92
N VAL A 25 7.76 -4.66 -1.01
CA VAL A 25 7.01 -4.70 -2.26
C VAL A 25 6.28 -3.37 -2.43
N TRP A 26 6.70 -2.60 -3.42
CA TRP A 26 6.02 -1.38 -3.84
C TRP A 26 5.14 -1.71 -5.04
N ILE A 27 3.83 -1.54 -4.90
CA ILE A 27 2.85 -1.82 -5.95
C ILE A 27 2.05 -0.55 -6.24
N GLY A 28 1.71 -0.30 -7.50
CA GLY A 28 0.99 0.92 -7.87
C GLY A 28 0.62 1.02 -9.33
N GLY A 29 0.20 2.23 -9.71
CA GLY A 29 -0.08 2.60 -11.10
C GLY A 29 -1.42 2.11 -11.64
N VAL A 30 -1.70 2.55 -12.85
CA VAL A 30 -2.97 2.28 -13.53
C VAL A 30 -2.75 2.32 -15.04
N GLN A 31 -3.13 1.24 -15.71
CA GLN A 31 -3.19 1.15 -17.15
C GLN A 31 -4.39 0.30 -17.54
N THR A 32 -5.30 0.88 -18.31
CA THR A 32 -6.48 0.18 -18.82
C THR A 32 -6.05 -0.77 -19.94
N ASN A 33 -6.40 -2.04 -19.79
CA ASN A 33 -6.25 -3.03 -20.86
C ASN A 33 -7.45 -3.01 -21.81
N PRO A 34 -7.28 -3.47 -23.06
CA PRO A 34 -8.38 -3.67 -24.01
C PRO A 34 -9.44 -4.67 -23.51
N ASP A 35 -9.08 -5.60 -22.63
CA ASP A 35 -9.99 -6.57 -22.00
C ASP A 35 -10.81 -5.98 -20.83
N GLY A 36 -10.62 -4.69 -20.51
CA GLY A 36 -11.31 -3.99 -19.43
C GLY A 36 -10.65 -4.09 -18.06
N GLY A 37 -9.63 -4.96 -17.90
CA GLY A 37 -8.82 -5.10 -16.69
C GLY A 37 -7.84 -3.95 -16.46
N GLN A 38 -7.24 -3.91 -15.26
CA GLN A 38 -6.19 -2.95 -14.91
C GLN A 38 -4.83 -3.63 -14.81
N LYS A 39 -3.80 -2.94 -15.32
CA LYS A 39 -2.39 -3.26 -15.04
C LYS A 39 -1.79 -2.20 -14.14
N GLY A 40 -0.99 -2.67 -13.20
CA GLY A 40 -0.10 -1.85 -12.40
C GLY A 40 1.35 -2.23 -12.64
N HIS A 41 2.21 -1.65 -11.82
CA HIS A 41 3.60 -2.05 -11.68
C HIS A 41 3.85 -2.52 -10.25
N THR A 42 4.87 -3.36 -10.12
CA THR A 42 5.44 -3.78 -8.84
C THR A 42 6.96 -3.62 -8.88
N MET A 43 7.55 -3.29 -7.75
CA MET A 43 8.99 -3.36 -7.50
C MET A 43 9.19 -4.22 -6.25
N ASP A 44 9.97 -5.28 -6.35
CA ASP A 44 10.14 -6.28 -5.30
C ASP A 44 11.60 -6.34 -4.86
N PHE A 45 11.88 -5.69 -3.73
CA PHE A 45 13.23 -5.59 -3.20
C PHE A 45 13.77 -6.92 -2.65
N LEU A 46 12.91 -7.92 -2.43
CA LEU A 46 13.32 -9.26 -2.00
C LEU A 46 13.75 -10.13 -3.18
N ARG A 47 12.95 -10.18 -4.25
CA ARG A 47 13.08 -11.17 -5.33
C ARG A 47 13.79 -10.64 -6.57
N ASN A 48 13.55 -9.37 -6.93
CA ASN A 48 14.05 -8.79 -8.19
C ASN A 48 14.86 -7.50 -7.99
N LYS A 49 15.34 -7.25 -6.76
CA LYS A 49 16.17 -6.09 -6.42
C LYS A 49 15.52 -4.75 -6.78
N GLY A 50 14.19 -4.70 -6.76
CA GLY A 50 13.42 -3.49 -7.06
C GLY A 50 13.27 -3.19 -8.55
N GLU A 51 13.57 -4.12 -9.45
CA GLU A 51 13.28 -3.94 -10.88
C GLU A 51 11.75 -3.82 -11.11
N PRO A 52 11.28 -2.82 -11.89
CA PRO A 52 9.87 -2.69 -12.20
C PRO A 52 9.35 -3.87 -13.03
N ALA A 53 8.23 -4.46 -12.61
CA ALA A 53 7.54 -5.52 -13.33
C ALA A 53 6.05 -5.19 -13.49
N TYR A 54 5.42 -5.69 -14.55
CA TYR A 54 3.98 -5.57 -14.76
C TYR A 54 3.21 -6.56 -13.90
N VAL A 55 2.05 -6.12 -13.40
CA VAL A 55 1.14 -6.96 -12.62
C VAL A 55 -0.31 -6.67 -12.98
N ASN A 56 -1.12 -7.71 -13.09
CA ASN A 56 -2.56 -7.56 -13.25
C ASN A 56 -3.17 -7.27 -11.88
N ILE A 57 -3.93 -6.18 -11.78
CA ILE A 57 -4.58 -5.75 -10.54
C ILE A 57 -6.09 -5.58 -10.78
N PRO A 58 -6.93 -5.84 -9.78
CA PRO A 58 -8.37 -5.75 -9.96
C PRO A 58 -8.85 -4.30 -10.00
N LYS A 59 -8.11 -3.40 -9.35
CA LYS A 59 -8.36 -1.95 -9.28
C LYS A 59 -7.02 -1.23 -9.34
N GLY A 60 -6.96 -0.11 -10.06
CA GLY A 60 -5.76 0.72 -10.23
C GLY A 60 -5.48 1.61 -9.02
N PHE A 61 -4.47 2.47 -9.16
CA PHE A 61 -4.10 3.48 -8.17
C PHE A 61 -4.12 4.88 -8.78
N THR A 62 -4.94 5.78 -8.21
CA THR A 62 -5.00 7.20 -8.61
C THR A 62 -4.10 8.06 -7.71
N GLY A 63 -4.11 7.79 -6.40
CA GLY A 63 -3.29 8.56 -5.45
C GLY A 63 -3.06 7.83 -4.13
N ASN A 64 -4.13 7.29 -3.53
CA ASN A 64 -4.01 6.47 -2.34
C ASN A 64 -3.20 5.20 -2.65
N ASN A 65 -2.18 4.92 -1.84
CA ASN A 65 -1.38 3.72 -1.94
C ASN A 65 -0.82 3.35 -0.56
N ALA A 66 -1.16 2.16 -0.08
CA ALA A 66 -0.50 1.54 1.04
C ALA A 66 -0.35 0.05 0.77
N SER A 67 0.81 -0.51 1.06
CA SER A 67 1.08 -1.95 0.98
C SER A 67 1.80 -2.40 2.24
N ILE A 68 1.63 -3.67 2.61
CA ILE A 68 2.38 -4.25 3.71
C ILE A 68 2.84 -5.67 3.36
N CYS A 69 4.06 -5.98 3.78
CA CYS A 69 4.66 -7.30 3.70
C CYS A 69 4.72 -7.96 5.09
N ASP A 70 4.90 -9.28 5.09
CA ASP A 70 5.24 -10.03 6.29
C ASP A 70 6.70 -9.77 6.73
N GLU A 71 7.10 -10.41 7.83
CA GLU A 71 8.45 -10.29 8.38
C GLU A 71 9.55 -10.86 7.46
N ASN A 72 9.16 -11.66 6.47
CA ASN A 72 10.06 -12.21 5.45
C ASN A 72 10.18 -11.31 4.22
N GLY A 73 9.35 -10.26 4.10
CA GLY A 73 9.31 -9.36 2.96
C GLY A 73 8.35 -9.81 1.86
N TYR A 74 7.43 -10.73 2.15
CA TYR A 74 6.40 -11.15 1.20
C TYR A 74 5.15 -10.30 1.33
N LEU A 75 4.65 -9.76 0.21
CA LEU A 75 3.40 -9.00 0.16
C LEU A 75 2.27 -9.78 0.85
N MET A 76 1.57 -9.10 1.76
CA MET A 76 0.39 -9.63 2.44
C MET A 76 -0.88 -9.09 1.77
N PHE A 77 -1.01 -7.77 1.73
CA PHE A 77 -2.10 -7.06 1.07
C PHE A 77 -1.72 -5.60 0.79
N TYR A 78 -2.55 -4.93 0.00
CA TYR A 78 -2.40 -3.53 -0.37
C TYR A 78 -3.77 -2.84 -0.52
N PHE A 79 -3.77 -1.53 -0.39
CA PHE A 79 -4.94 -0.67 -0.36
C PHE A 79 -4.73 0.54 -1.26
N ASN A 80 -5.72 0.82 -2.11
CA ASN A 80 -5.68 1.91 -3.10
C ASN A 80 -6.66 3.04 -2.77
N GLY A 81 -7.05 3.17 -1.51
CA GLY A 81 -8.03 4.15 -1.05
C GLY A 81 -9.47 3.66 -1.09
N CYS A 82 -9.77 2.58 -1.81
CA CYS A 82 -11.13 2.03 -1.90
C CYS A 82 -11.27 0.53 -1.72
N ALA A 83 -10.24 -0.23 -2.06
CA ALA A 83 -10.27 -1.67 -2.02
C ALA A 83 -8.98 -2.22 -1.43
N VAL A 84 -9.12 -3.27 -0.63
CA VAL A 84 -8.05 -4.07 -0.05
C VAL A 84 -7.88 -5.31 -0.90
N MET A 85 -6.69 -5.46 -1.47
CA MET A 85 -6.33 -6.57 -2.32
C MET A 85 -5.27 -7.42 -1.64
N ASN A 86 -5.45 -8.74 -1.64
CA ASN A 86 -4.47 -9.66 -1.08
C ASN A 86 -3.25 -9.84 -2.01
N ARG A 87 -2.26 -10.62 -1.54
CA ARG A 87 -1.05 -10.97 -2.28
C ARG A 87 -1.26 -11.67 -3.64
N TYR A 88 -2.46 -12.19 -3.88
CA TYR A 88 -2.84 -12.83 -5.14
C TYR A 88 -3.59 -11.88 -6.08
N HIS A 89 -3.62 -10.59 -5.75
CA HIS A 89 -4.32 -9.55 -6.50
C HIS A 89 -5.83 -9.78 -6.60
N HIS A 90 -6.42 -10.40 -5.57
CA HIS A 90 -7.86 -10.50 -5.41
C HIS A 90 -8.33 -9.54 -4.32
N ILE A 91 -9.50 -8.92 -4.55
CA ILE A 91 -10.17 -8.13 -3.51
C ILE A 91 -10.50 -9.06 -2.33
N MET A 92 -10.15 -8.63 -1.12
CA MET A 92 -10.43 -9.39 0.10
C MET A 92 -11.93 -9.32 0.44
N PRO A 93 -12.49 -10.33 1.14
CA PRO A 93 -13.86 -10.26 1.63
C PRO A 93 -14.10 -9.00 2.46
N ASN A 94 -15.19 -8.28 2.18
CA ASN A 94 -15.52 -6.98 2.79
C ASN A 94 -14.43 -5.89 2.60
N GLY A 95 -13.50 -6.12 1.68
CA GLY A 95 -12.41 -5.21 1.37
C GLY A 95 -12.71 -4.35 0.16
N ASP A 96 -13.95 -4.23 -0.31
CA ASP A 96 -14.33 -3.27 -1.34
C ASP A 96 -15.01 -2.04 -0.73
N SER A 97 -15.13 -0.98 -1.53
CA SER A 97 -15.93 0.21 -1.20
C SER A 97 -15.55 0.90 0.13
N ILE A 98 -14.32 0.71 0.61
CA ILE A 98 -13.78 1.37 1.81
C ILE A 98 -13.55 2.82 1.44
N ASN A 99 -14.35 3.77 1.95
CA ASN A 99 -14.46 5.16 1.45
C ASN A 99 -15.50 5.42 0.37
N ALA A 100 -16.44 4.51 0.15
CA ALA A 100 -17.65 4.86 -0.57
C ALA A 100 -18.41 5.99 0.15
N GLY A 101 -19.12 6.81 -0.62
CA GLY A 101 -19.87 7.95 -0.10
C GLY A 101 -20.28 8.89 -1.22
N SER A 102 -21.28 9.73 -0.95
CA SER A 102 -21.94 10.59 -1.94
C SER A 102 -20.96 11.44 -2.77
N TRP A 103 -19.88 11.91 -2.16
CA TRP A 103 -18.83 12.64 -2.88
C TRP A 103 -18.14 11.77 -3.94
N PHE A 104 -17.64 10.59 -3.56
CA PHE A 104 -17.00 9.69 -4.53
C PHE A 104 -17.99 9.13 -5.54
N ASP A 105 -19.23 8.85 -5.13
CA ASP A 105 -20.27 8.36 -6.04
C ASP A 105 -20.62 9.40 -7.12
N LEU A 106 -20.66 10.69 -6.77
CA LEU A 106 -21.00 11.77 -7.70
C LEU A 106 -19.86 12.10 -8.67
N TYR A 107 -18.61 12.13 -8.20
CA TYR A 107 -17.46 12.62 -8.98
C TYR A 107 -16.56 11.53 -9.54
N TRP A 108 -16.51 10.36 -8.90
CA TRP A 108 -15.63 9.25 -9.29
C TRP A 108 -16.39 8.04 -9.83
N LYS A 109 -17.68 7.90 -9.49
CA LYS A 109 -18.67 6.89 -9.94
C LYS A 109 -18.36 5.46 -9.54
N ASP A 110 -17.14 5.01 -9.79
CA ASP A 110 -16.64 3.71 -9.39
C ASP A 110 -15.22 3.84 -8.81
N CYS A 111 -14.72 2.74 -8.27
CA CYS A 111 -13.34 2.69 -7.82
C CYS A 111 -12.41 1.91 -8.75
N LYS A 112 -12.68 1.85 -10.05
CA LYS A 112 -11.86 1.09 -11.01
C LYS A 112 -10.39 1.51 -10.97
N TYR A 113 -10.13 2.79 -10.71
CA TYR A 113 -8.80 3.38 -10.72
C TYR A 113 -8.24 3.69 -9.32
N GLY A 114 -8.89 3.26 -8.24
CA GLY A 114 -8.57 3.74 -6.89
C GLY A 114 -9.11 5.16 -6.65
N TYR A 115 -9.07 5.60 -5.40
CA TYR A 115 -9.48 6.97 -5.06
C TYR A 115 -8.30 7.96 -5.09
N PRO A 116 -8.54 9.22 -5.47
CA PRO A 116 -7.56 10.29 -5.34
C PRO A 116 -7.26 10.59 -3.87
N GLY A 117 -6.06 11.10 -3.62
CA GLY A 117 -5.56 11.39 -2.29
C GLY A 117 -4.04 11.32 -2.25
N SER A 118 -3.41 12.12 -1.41
CA SER A 118 -1.96 12.08 -1.18
C SER A 118 -1.72 11.85 0.30
N GLN A 119 -0.88 10.87 0.62
CA GLN A 119 -0.47 10.54 2.00
C GLN A 119 -1.62 10.35 3.00
N ASN A 120 -2.73 9.79 2.52
CA ASN A 120 -3.98 9.73 3.26
C ASN A 120 -4.42 8.28 3.56
N CYS A 121 -3.54 7.31 3.35
CA CYS A 121 -3.75 5.93 3.79
C CYS A 121 -2.45 5.32 4.35
N LEU A 122 -2.59 4.49 5.37
CA LEU A 122 -1.51 3.79 6.05
C LEU A 122 -2.00 2.43 6.54
N ILE A 123 -1.14 1.42 6.49
CA ILE A 123 -1.39 0.11 7.07
C ILE A 123 -0.46 -0.08 8.27
N LEU A 124 -1.01 -0.46 9.42
CA LEU A 124 -0.26 -0.74 10.64
C LEU A 124 -0.53 -2.17 11.12
N LYS A 125 0.52 -2.89 11.53
CA LYS A 125 0.38 -4.18 12.22
C LYS A 125 -0.13 -3.94 13.65
N ASP A 126 -1.12 -4.72 14.07
CA ASP A 126 -1.56 -4.75 15.45
C ASP A 126 -0.46 -5.36 16.34
N GLN A 127 -0.04 -4.64 17.36
CA GLN A 127 1.00 -5.11 18.29
C GLN A 127 0.49 -6.17 19.27
N SER A 128 -0.82 -6.24 19.48
CA SER A 128 -1.48 -7.17 20.41
C SER A 128 -2.01 -8.44 19.73
N ASN A 129 -2.10 -8.44 18.41
CA ASN A 129 -2.61 -9.56 17.61
C ASN A 129 -1.73 -9.77 16.37
N GLU A 130 -1.05 -10.91 16.30
CA GLU A 130 -0.14 -11.24 15.20
C GLU A 130 -0.81 -11.29 13.82
N TYR A 131 -2.12 -11.55 13.76
CA TYR A 131 -2.92 -11.57 12.54
C TYR A 131 -3.69 -10.25 12.29
N GLY A 132 -3.62 -9.30 13.22
CA GLY A 132 -4.36 -8.05 13.18
C GLY A 132 -3.63 -6.96 12.40
N TYR A 133 -4.38 -6.20 11.60
CA TYR A 133 -3.89 -5.03 10.90
C TYR A 133 -4.94 -3.92 10.91
N TYR A 134 -4.48 -2.68 11.03
CA TYR A 134 -5.29 -1.48 10.92
C TYR A 134 -5.02 -0.81 9.59
N ILE A 135 -6.08 -0.46 8.86
CA ILE A 135 -6.00 0.47 7.73
C ILE A 135 -6.51 1.81 8.23
N ILE A 136 -5.61 2.78 8.33
CA ILE A 136 -5.94 4.16 8.67
C ILE A 136 -6.04 4.92 7.37
N TYR A 137 -7.17 5.59 7.15
CA TYR A 137 -7.39 6.37 5.95
C TYR A 137 -8.17 7.65 6.25
N SER A 138 -8.02 8.66 5.40
CA SER A 138 -8.86 9.86 5.41
C SER A 138 -9.52 10.08 4.05
N GLN A 139 -10.77 10.54 4.11
CA GLN A 139 -11.56 10.88 2.93
C GLN A 139 -11.33 12.33 2.55
N VAL A 140 -11.18 12.58 1.26
CA VAL A 140 -11.31 13.94 0.74
C VAL A 140 -12.81 14.27 0.72
N ILE A 141 -13.24 15.10 1.67
CA ILE A 141 -14.60 15.61 1.72
C ILE A 141 -14.59 17.03 1.17
N TYR A 142 -15.42 17.29 0.16
CA TYR A 142 -15.64 18.63 -0.34
C TYR A 142 -16.89 19.23 0.29
N PHE A 143 -16.73 20.39 0.90
CA PHE A 143 -17.84 21.20 1.37
C PHE A 143 -18.09 22.30 0.33
N PRO A 144 -19.15 22.20 -0.50
CA PRO A 144 -19.48 23.29 -1.40
C PRO A 144 -19.71 24.55 -0.58
N GLN A 145 -19.07 25.66 -0.97
CA GLN A 145 -19.41 26.96 -0.40
C GLN A 145 -20.87 27.23 -0.72
N LEU A 146 -21.72 27.29 0.31
CA LEU A 146 -23.09 27.76 0.16
C LEU A 146 -23.01 29.16 -0.46
N GLN A 147 -23.38 29.27 -1.74
CA GLN A 147 -23.67 30.57 -2.32
C GLN A 147 -24.93 31.06 -1.62
N ILE A 148 -24.74 31.94 -0.64
CA ILE A 148 -25.83 32.74 -0.09
C ILE A 148 -26.32 33.57 -1.28
N GLN A 149 -27.48 33.20 -1.82
CA GLN A 149 -28.23 34.02 -2.77
C GLN A 149 -28.81 35.24 -2.07
#